data_AF-A0A957RXB7-F1
#
_entry.id   AF-A0A957RXB7-F1
#
_cell.length_a   1.000
_cell.length_b   1.000
_cell.length_c   1.000
_cell.angle_alpha   90.00
_cell.angle_beta   90.00
_cell.angle_gamma   90.00
#
_symmetry.space_group_name_H-M   'P 1'
#
loop_
_entity.id
_entity.type
_entity.pdbx_description
1 polymer ?
#
loop_
_entity_poly.entity_id
_entity_poly.type
_entity_poly.pdbx_seq_one_letter_code
_entity_poly.pdbx_strand_id
1 'polypeptide(L)'
;DDPRTLTERVPVLQHFRHLGPDIIDGAPEQVAATVFADLDVGTVILDRYKMPGGDERTYTEALAAAIFAGQEPLYADERITVYKVGDSGEPQPYLALGPVNWGPLTTPEDAPAFRTLLDGGAEVSIHHAPERGQVRLRYGYDAPASVRIHLAGDDATLATGMAQAGEIVVDLAAALERAREAGLATEPLRLDVRADRPVQVERISLDADAP
;
A
#
# COMPACT_ATOMS: atom_id res chain seq x y z
N ASP A 1 7.74 14.86 -7.15
CA ASP A 1 7.84 13.43 -6.78
C ASP A 1 7.30 12.57 -7.89
N ASP A 2 8.01 11.48 -8.21
CA ASP A 2 7.62 10.57 -9.29
C ASP A 2 6.82 9.40 -8.69
N PRO A 3 5.49 9.32 -8.90
CA PRO A 3 4.61 8.31 -8.26
C PRO A 3 4.94 6.86 -8.67
N ARG A 4 5.88 6.68 -9.62
CA ARG A 4 6.31 5.38 -10.12
C ARG A 4 7.38 4.73 -9.24
N THR A 5 8.05 5.49 -8.37
CA THR A 5 9.12 4.96 -7.52
C THR A 5 8.54 4.04 -6.43
N LEU A 6 9.33 3.06 -5.97
CA LEU A 6 8.88 2.14 -4.91
C LEU A 6 8.49 2.88 -3.61
N THR A 7 9.16 3.99 -3.32
CA THR A 7 8.86 4.87 -2.17
C THR A 7 7.49 5.50 -2.21
N GLU A 8 6.85 5.55 -3.38
CA GLU A 8 5.50 6.11 -3.56
C GLU A 8 4.43 5.02 -3.63
N ARG A 9 4.82 3.73 -3.57
CA ARG A 9 3.96 2.61 -3.94
C ARG A 9 3.87 1.51 -2.88
N VAL A 10 4.91 1.34 -2.08
CA VAL A 10 5.05 0.26 -1.09
C VAL A 10 4.80 0.83 0.31
N PRO A 11 3.95 0.24 1.15
CA PRO A 11 3.41 0.87 2.36
C PRO A 11 4.49 1.36 3.32
N VAL A 12 5.48 0.53 3.65
CA VAL A 12 6.56 0.89 4.58
C VAL A 12 7.40 2.05 4.04
N LEU A 13 7.66 2.07 2.72
CA LEU A 13 8.47 3.10 2.10
C LEU A 13 7.67 4.40 1.92
N GLN A 14 6.36 4.32 1.70
CA GLN A 14 5.45 5.46 1.66
C GLN A 14 5.44 6.20 3.01
N HIS A 15 5.45 5.46 4.13
CA HIS A 15 5.54 6.08 5.45
C HIS A 15 6.82 6.89 5.64
N PHE A 16 7.98 6.36 5.24
CA PHE A 16 9.23 7.13 5.28
C PHE A 16 9.24 8.30 4.29
N ARG A 17 8.55 8.17 3.16
CA ARG A 17 8.48 9.20 2.12
C ARG A 17 7.63 10.39 2.51
N HIS A 18 6.44 10.13 3.06
CA HIS A 18 5.42 11.14 3.35
C HIS A 18 5.39 11.58 4.81
N LEU A 19 6.23 10.96 5.66
CA LEU A 19 6.23 11.17 7.10
C LEU A 19 4.87 10.85 7.74
N GLY A 20 4.19 9.85 7.19
CA GLY A 20 2.81 9.55 7.50
C GLY A 20 2.20 8.52 6.54
N PRO A 21 0.94 8.11 6.79
CA PRO A 21 0.24 7.19 5.90
C PRO A 21 -0.01 7.81 4.52
N ASP A 22 0.01 6.96 3.50
CA ASP A 22 -0.55 7.24 2.17
C ASP A 22 -2.01 6.75 2.12
N ILE A 23 -2.52 6.42 0.95
CA ILE A 23 -3.86 5.83 0.77
C ILE A 23 -3.90 4.32 1.03
N ILE A 24 -2.76 3.64 1.14
CA ILE A 24 -2.73 2.24 1.60
C ILE A 24 -2.84 2.25 3.13
N ASP A 25 -3.93 1.70 3.64
CA ASP A 25 -4.20 1.60 5.06
C ASP A 25 -3.57 0.32 5.64
N GLY A 26 -3.00 0.44 6.83
CA GLY A 26 -2.31 -0.64 7.50
C GLY A 26 -1.23 -0.14 8.45
N ALA A 27 -0.79 -1.03 9.34
CA ALA A 27 0.29 -0.76 10.27
C ALA A 27 1.63 -1.12 9.60
N PRO A 28 2.49 -0.14 9.25
CA PRO A 28 3.73 -0.42 8.53
C PRO A 28 4.67 -1.36 9.30
N GLU A 29 4.67 -1.29 10.63
CA GLU A 29 5.47 -2.17 11.49
C GLU A 29 5.08 -3.64 11.41
N GLN A 30 3.82 -3.96 11.06
CA GLN A 30 3.37 -5.34 10.94
C GLN A 30 3.85 -5.99 9.64
N VAL A 31 3.97 -5.22 8.56
CA VAL A 31 4.34 -5.72 7.23
C VAL A 31 5.81 -5.47 6.87
N ALA A 32 6.53 -4.65 7.64
CA ALA A 32 7.90 -4.24 7.36
C ALA A 32 8.87 -5.39 7.09
N ALA A 33 8.86 -6.43 7.95
CA ALA A 33 9.76 -7.56 7.78
C ALA A 33 9.50 -8.31 6.45
N THR A 34 8.24 -8.45 6.05
CA THR A 34 7.86 -9.10 4.78
C THR A 34 8.24 -8.24 3.58
N VAL A 35 7.92 -6.94 3.62
CA VAL A 35 8.30 -6.00 2.57
C VAL A 35 9.82 -5.95 2.38
N PHE A 36 10.60 -5.93 3.46
CA PHE A 36 12.06 -5.94 3.37
C PHE A 36 12.60 -7.24 2.80
N ALA A 37 12.04 -8.39 3.18
CA ALA A 37 12.42 -9.68 2.61
C ALA A 37 12.11 -9.76 1.10
N ASP A 38 10.93 -9.32 0.67
CA ASP A 38 10.54 -9.32 -0.75
C ASP A 38 11.38 -8.39 -1.62
N LEU A 39 11.95 -7.33 -1.00
CA LEU A 39 12.87 -6.40 -1.64
C LEU A 39 14.34 -6.81 -1.48
N ASP A 40 14.63 -7.98 -0.92
CA ASP A 40 15.98 -8.49 -0.63
C ASP A 40 16.84 -7.52 0.21
N VAL A 41 16.20 -6.82 1.16
CA VAL A 41 16.85 -5.88 2.07
C VAL A 41 17.37 -6.64 3.29
N GLY A 42 18.70 -6.76 3.39
CA GLY A 42 19.34 -7.39 4.56
C GLY A 42 19.58 -6.45 5.77
N THR A 43 19.62 -5.13 5.54
CA THR A 43 20.00 -4.14 6.55
C THR A 43 19.28 -2.82 6.33
N VAL A 44 18.79 -2.22 7.42
CA VAL A 44 18.27 -0.85 7.44
C VAL A 44 19.24 0.07 8.19
N ILE A 45 19.58 1.22 7.60
CA ILE A 45 20.52 2.18 8.16
C ILE A 45 19.80 3.52 8.35
N LEU A 46 19.70 3.96 9.60
CA LEU A 46 19.29 5.32 9.94
C LEU A 46 20.56 6.19 9.97
N ASP A 47 20.70 7.15 9.05
CA ASP A 47 21.79 8.15 9.08
C ASP A 47 21.23 9.52 9.47
N ARG A 48 21.45 9.94 10.72
CA ARG A 48 21.00 11.23 11.28
C ARG A 48 21.64 12.43 10.59
N TYR A 49 22.74 12.25 9.88
CA TYR A 49 23.32 13.30 9.04
C TYR A 49 22.51 13.50 7.75
N LYS A 50 21.86 12.46 7.24
CA LYS A 50 21.00 12.50 6.05
C LYS A 50 19.55 12.85 6.35
N MET A 51 19.16 12.79 7.63
CA MET A 51 17.87 13.21 8.14
C MET A 51 18.05 14.45 9.04
N PRO A 52 18.00 15.69 8.49
CA PRO A 52 18.05 16.87 9.32
C PRO A 52 16.96 16.81 10.40
N GLY A 53 17.20 17.42 11.56
CA GLY A 53 16.25 17.37 12.68
C GLY A 53 14.86 17.95 12.32
N GLY A 54 13.89 17.75 13.20
CA GLY A 54 12.49 18.15 12.98
C GLY A 54 11.59 16.94 12.77
N ASP A 55 10.50 17.13 12.02
CA ASP A 55 9.45 16.12 11.85
C ASP A 55 9.96 14.88 11.12
N GLU A 56 10.82 15.05 10.11
CA GLU A 56 11.42 13.94 9.34
C GLU A 56 12.17 12.97 10.26
N ARG A 57 13.11 13.49 11.06
CA ARG A 57 13.87 12.67 12.01
C ARG A 57 12.96 12.05 13.07
N THR A 58 12.08 12.87 13.66
CA THR A 58 11.19 12.42 14.74
C THR A 58 10.31 11.26 14.28
N TYR A 59 9.70 11.39 13.10
CA TYR A 59 8.85 10.36 12.54
C TYR A 59 9.65 9.12 12.12
N THR A 60 10.76 9.31 11.40
CA THR A 60 11.56 8.19 10.89
C THR A 60 12.16 7.36 12.02
N GLU A 61 12.69 7.99 13.07
CA GLU A 61 13.23 7.27 14.23
C GLU A 61 12.13 6.55 15.01
N ALA A 62 10.96 7.17 15.18
CA ALA A 62 9.82 6.54 15.85
C ALA A 62 9.31 5.33 15.08
N LEU A 63 9.16 5.45 13.75
CA LEU A 63 8.71 4.35 12.89
C LEU A 63 9.73 3.22 12.86
N ALA A 64 11.02 3.53 12.73
CA ALA A 64 12.07 2.51 12.78
C ALA A 64 12.12 1.81 14.14
N ALA A 65 11.93 2.53 15.24
CA ALA A 65 11.84 1.93 16.57
C ALA A 65 10.62 1.00 16.73
N ALA A 66 9.49 1.32 16.09
CA ALA A 66 8.31 0.45 16.06
C ALA A 66 8.57 -0.82 15.22
N ILE A 67 9.14 -0.66 14.02
CA ILE A 67 9.49 -1.77 13.11
C ILE A 67 10.46 -2.76 13.78
N PHE A 68 11.49 -2.24 14.47
CA PHE A 68 12.54 -3.04 15.10
C PHE A 68 12.32 -3.20 16.62
N ALA A 69 11.08 -3.09 17.09
CA ALA A 69 10.76 -3.17 18.51
C ALA A 69 11.28 -4.48 19.13
N GLY A 70 12.03 -4.36 20.23
CA GLY A 70 12.63 -5.51 20.92
C GLY A 70 13.90 -6.07 20.25
N GLN A 71 14.39 -5.47 19.17
CA GLN A 71 15.63 -5.87 18.50
C GLN A 71 16.78 -4.93 18.87
N GLU A 72 17.91 -5.49 19.29
CA GLU A 72 19.14 -4.71 19.44
C GLU A 72 19.73 -4.33 18.07
N PRO A 73 20.14 -3.06 17.85
CA PRO A 73 20.85 -2.67 16.64
C PRO A 73 22.15 -3.46 16.47
N LEU A 74 22.51 -3.79 15.22
CA LEU A 74 23.83 -4.34 14.89
C LEU A 74 24.96 -3.35 15.21
N TYR A 75 24.66 -2.06 15.07
CA TYR A 75 25.57 -0.97 15.34
C TYR A 75 24.77 0.29 15.70
N ALA A 76 25.26 1.07 16.66
CA ALA A 76 24.70 2.37 16.98
C ALA A 76 25.80 3.32 17.48
N ASP A 77 25.83 4.52 16.91
CA ASP A 77 26.58 5.67 17.43
C ASP A 77 25.73 6.95 17.34
N GLU A 78 26.37 8.10 17.58
CA GLU A 78 25.75 9.44 17.51
C GLU A 78 25.17 9.80 16.13
N ARG A 79 25.64 9.17 15.05
CA ARG A 79 25.26 9.48 13.67
C ARG A 79 24.39 8.39 13.06
N ILE A 80 24.77 7.13 13.19
CA ILE A 80 24.11 6.03 12.51
C ILE A 80 23.55 4.99 13.48
N THR A 81 22.43 4.40 13.11
CA THR A 81 21.90 3.19 13.74
C THR A 81 21.61 2.17 12.66
N VAL A 82 22.11 0.96 12.83
CA VAL A 82 22.03 -0.11 11.84
C VAL A 82 21.23 -1.26 12.42
N TYR A 83 20.14 -1.64 11.77
CA TYR A 83 19.34 -2.80 12.11
C TYR A 83 19.56 -3.89 11.07
N LYS A 84 19.74 -5.12 11.53
CA LYS A 84 19.58 -6.30 10.67
C LYS A 84 18.10 -6.45 10.36
N VAL A 85 17.74 -6.71 9.11
CA VAL A 85 16.39 -7.21 8.83
C VAL A 85 16.33 -8.66 9.33
N GLY A 86 15.39 -8.94 10.24
CA GLY A 86 15.15 -10.30 10.74
C GLY A 86 14.56 -11.20 9.66
N ASP A 87 14.48 -12.51 9.94
CA ASP A 87 13.68 -13.39 9.10
C ASP A 87 12.22 -12.91 9.15
N SER A 88 11.55 -12.81 8.00
CA SER A 88 10.16 -12.34 7.91
C SER A 88 9.16 -13.26 8.62
N GLY A 89 9.61 -14.42 9.10
CA GLY A 89 8.75 -15.42 9.72
C GLY A 89 7.74 -15.95 8.71
N GLU A 90 6.46 -15.88 9.06
CA GLU A 90 5.36 -16.11 8.13
C GLU A 90 5.07 -14.80 7.37
N PRO A 91 5.18 -14.79 6.02
CA PRO A 91 4.93 -13.60 5.23
C PRO A 91 3.55 -12.98 5.52
N GLN A 92 3.54 -11.69 5.83
CA GLN A 92 2.33 -10.92 6.07
C GLN A 92 1.80 -10.32 4.76
N PRO A 93 0.50 -10.40 4.50
CA PRO A 93 -0.06 -9.86 3.29
C PRO A 93 0.00 -8.33 3.28
N TYR A 94 0.30 -7.75 2.12
CA TYR A 94 0.33 -6.29 1.97
C TYR A 94 -0.10 -5.83 0.57
N LEU A 95 -0.59 -4.59 0.50
CA LEU A 95 -0.96 -3.93 -0.74
C LEU A 95 0.21 -3.11 -1.28
N ALA A 96 0.34 -3.04 -2.61
CA ALA A 96 1.24 -2.11 -3.28
C ALA A 96 0.52 -1.45 -4.46
N LEU A 97 0.72 -0.14 -4.63
CA LEU A 97 0.21 0.56 -5.81
C LEU A 97 0.97 0.12 -7.07
N GLY A 98 0.29 0.08 -8.21
CA GLY A 98 0.90 -0.11 -9.53
C GLY A 98 1.79 1.07 -9.95
N PRO A 99 2.64 0.93 -10.98
CA PRO A 99 3.49 2.02 -11.44
C PRO A 99 2.76 3.07 -12.27
N VAL A 100 1.54 2.81 -12.71
CA VAL A 100 0.88 3.61 -13.74
C VAL A 100 -0.43 4.16 -13.19
N ASN A 101 -0.73 5.40 -13.56
CA ASN A 101 -2.03 6.05 -13.35
C ASN A 101 -2.43 6.37 -11.91
N TRP A 102 -1.54 6.19 -10.93
CA TRP A 102 -1.70 6.80 -9.62
C TRP A 102 -1.16 8.23 -9.62
N GLY A 103 -2.02 9.20 -9.33
CA GLY A 103 -1.63 10.58 -9.10
C GLY A 103 -0.75 10.75 -7.84
N PRO A 104 -0.16 11.94 -7.64
CA PRO A 104 0.56 12.26 -6.41
C PRO A 104 -0.38 12.24 -5.20
N LEU A 105 0.16 11.96 -4.01
CA LEU A 105 -0.55 12.11 -2.76
C LEU A 105 -0.92 13.58 -2.54
N THR A 106 -2.20 13.83 -2.26
CA THR A 106 -2.74 15.15 -1.93
C THR A 106 -3.27 15.12 -0.50
N THR A 107 -2.86 16.08 0.32
CA THR A 107 -3.25 16.21 1.73
C THR A 107 -3.93 17.57 1.97
N PRO A 108 -5.25 17.69 1.74
CA PRO A 108 -5.99 18.91 2.05
C PRO A 108 -6.03 19.18 3.56
N GLU A 109 -6.23 20.43 3.99
CA GLU A 109 -6.32 20.78 5.41
C GLU A 109 -7.56 20.18 6.11
N ASP A 110 -8.71 20.14 5.44
CA ASP A 110 -10.01 19.73 6.01
C ASP A 110 -10.63 18.49 5.33
N ALA A 111 -9.81 17.66 4.67
CA ALA A 111 -10.28 16.45 3.99
C ALA A 111 -9.27 15.29 4.09
N PRO A 112 -9.73 14.03 3.93
CA PRO A 112 -8.83 12.88 3.87
C PRO A 112 -7.75 13.05 2.79
N ALA A 113 -6.57 12.50 3.06
CA ALA A 113 -5.55 12.38 2.03
C ALA A 113 -6.05 11.48 0.89
N PHE A 114 -5.66 11.78 -0.35
CA PHE A 114 -6.09 11.01 -1.50
C PHE A 114 -5.03 10.99 -2.61
N ARG A 115 -5.17 10.02 -3.51
CA ARG A 115 -4.55 10.04 -4.84
C ARG A 115 -5.62 10.04 -5.92
N THR A 116 -5.44 10.85 -6.95
CA THR A 116 -6.34 10.84 -8.11
C THR A 116 -6.03 9.65 -8.99
N LEU A 117 -7.05 8.88 -9.36
CA LEU A 117 -6.97 7.86 -10.40
C LEU A 117 -6.91 8.54 -11.77
N LEU A 118 -5.80 8.36 -12.49
CA LEU A 118 -5.55 8.96 -13.80
C LEU A 118 -5.91 8.00 -14.94
N ASP A 119 -6.10 8.54 -16.14
CA ASP A 119 -6.27 7.81 -17.40
C ASP A 119 -7.21 6.57 -17.36
N GLY A 120 -8.25 6.63 -16.52
CA GLY A 120 -9.34 5.66 -16.47
C GLY A 120 -9.07 4.36 -15.71
N GLY A 121 -7.85 4.11 -15.24
CA GLY A 121 -7.60 2.98 -14.34
C GLY A 121 -6.15 2.78 -13.89
N ALA A 122 -5.97 2.14 -12.73
CA ALA A 122 -4.68 1.89 -12.10
C ALA A 122 -4.69 0.58 -11.29
N GLU A 123 -3.52 -0.06 -11.22
CA GLU A 123 -3.36 -1.36 -10.60
C GLU A 123 -3.12 -1.25 -9.08
N VAL A 124 -3.66 -2.19 -8.31
CA VAL A 124 -3.29 -2.52 -6.94
C VAL A 124 -2.82 -3.97 -6.91
N SER A 125 -1.61 -4.22 -6.42
CA SER A 125 -1.08 -5.55 -6.20
C SER A 125 -1.28 -5.97 -4.74
N ILE A 126 -1.69 -7.21 -4.52
CA ILE A 126 -1.80 -7.86 -3.22
C ILE A 126 -0.72 -8.93 -3.16
N HIS A 127 0.28 -8.71 -2.33
CA HIS A 127 1.36 -9.66 -2.07
C HIS A 127 0.98 -10.58 -0.92
N HIS A 128 1.39 -11.85 -1.03
CA HIS A 128 1.06 -12.93 -0.08
C HIS A 128 -0.44 -13.02 0.18
N ALA A 129 -1.25 -12.91 -0.88
CA ALA A 129 -2.70 -12.75 -0.76
C ALA A 129 -3.33 -13.88 0.09
N PRO A 130 -4.09 -13.55 1.16
CA PRO A 130 -4.72 -14.57 1.98
C PRO A 130 -5.84 -15.26 1.20
N GLU A 131 -6.08 -16.54 1.49
CA GLU A 131 -7.13 -17.34 0.83
C GLU A 131 -8.56 -16.84 1.12
N ARG A 132 -8.72 -15.97 2.11
CA ARG A 132 -9.97 -15.31 2.52
C ARG A 132 -9.69 -13.87 2.93
N GLY A 133 -10.75 -13.09 3.08
CA GLY A 133 -10.68 -11.69 3.46
C GLY A 133 -11.18 -10.77 2.37
N GLN A 134 -10.99 -9.47 2.58
CA GLN A 134 -11.57 -8.43 1.74
C GLN A 134 -10.56 -7.31 1.45
N VAL A 135 -10.58 -6.81 0.22
CA VAL A 135 -9.98 -5.51 -0.12
C VAL A 135 -11.07 -4.46 -0.16
N ARG A 136 -10.90 -3.37 0.59
CA ARG A 136 -11.85 -2.25 0.63
C ARG A 136 -11.21 -1.03 0.00
N LEU A 137 -11.88 -0.44 -0.98
CA LEU A 137 -11.45 0.80 -1.63
C LEU A 137 -12.48 1.88 -1.34
N ARG A 138 -12.08 2.92 -0.61
CA ARG A 138 -12.86 4.11 -0.36
C ARG A 138 -12.48 5.22 -1.35
N TYR A 139 -13.49 5.86 -1.91
CA TYR A 139 -13.31 6.90 -2.92
C TYR A 139 -14.30 8.05 -2.76
N GLY A 140 -13.93 9.21 -3.28
CA GLY A 140 -14.72 10.44 -3.34
C GLY A 140 -14.52 11.18 -4.66
N TYR A 141 -15.47 12.07 -5.00
CA TYR A 141 -15.40 12.97 -6.15
C TYR A 141 -16.47 14.08 -6.10
N ASP A 142 -16.31 15.13 -6.91
CA ASP A 142 -17.26 16.25 -7.01
C ASP A 142 -18.57 15.90 -7.75
N ALA A 143 -18.54 14.84 -8.55
CA ALA A 143 -19.67 14.36 -9.34
C ALA A 143 -19.77 12.82 -9.29
N PRO A 144 -20.95 12.22 -9.48
CA PRO A 144 -21.08 10.78 -9.54
C PRO A 144 -20.15 10.17 -10.61
N ALA A 145 -19.44 9.11 -10.22
CA ALA A 145 -18.57 8.31 -11.08
C ALA A 145 -18.88 6.82 -10.90
N SER A 146 -18.63 6.03 -11.95
CA SER A 146 -18.67 4.58 -11.90
C SER A 146 -17.26 4.07 -11.66
N VAL A 147 -17.04 3.43 -10.52
CA VAL A 147 -15.77 2.76 -10.18
C VAL A 147 -15.99 1.26 -10.24
N ARG A 148 -15.11 0.55 -10.93
CA ARG A 148 -15.16 -0.90 -11.14
C ARG A 148 -13.81 -1.51 -10.81
N ILE A 149 -13.81 -2.65 -10.13
CA ILE A 149 -12.58 -3.40 -9.85
C ILE A 149 -12.63 -4.70 -10.63
N HIS A 150 -11.55 -4.99 -11.35
CA HIS A 150 -11.34 -6.19 -12.16
C HIS A 150 -10.09 -6.93 -11.68
N LEU A 151 -9.92 -8.19 -12.08
CA LEU A 151 -8.59 -8.79 -12.07
C LEU A 151 -7.77 -8.22 -13.23
N ALA A 152 -6.49 -7.94 -12.99
CA ALA A 152 -5.61 -7.51 -14.07
C ALA A 152 -5.47 -8.64 -15.11
N GLY A 153 -5.81 -8.35 -16.36
CA GLY A 153 -5.85 -9.34 -17.44
C GLY A 153 -7.20 -10.06 -17.60
N ASP A 154 -8.23 -9.68 -16.84
CA ASP A 154 -9.61 -10.12 -17.00
C ASP A 154 -10.55 -8.92 -17.18
N ASP A 155 -11.61 -9.09 -17.96
CA ASP A 155 -12.66 -8.08 -18.11
C ASP A 155 -13.86 -8.35 -17.19
N ALA A 156 -13.90 -9.49 -16.49
CA ALA A 156 -14.91 -9.77 -15.49
C ALA A 156 -14.80 -8.76 -14.32
N THR A 157 -15.89 -8.05 -14.05
CA THR A 157 -15.97 -7.12 -12.92
C THR A 157 -16.14 -7.91 -11.62
N LEU A 158 -15.23 -7.71 -10.67
CA LEU A 158 -15.33 -8.27 -9.32
C LEU A 158 -16.29 -7.45 -8.45
N ALA A 159 -16.21 -6.13 -8.54
CA ALA A 159 -17.03 -5.23 -7.72
C ALA A 159 -17.27 -3.88 -8.44
N THR A 160 -18.38 -3.22 -8.12
CA THR A 160 -18.77 -1.92 -8.71
C THR A 160 -19.30 -0.97 -7.64
N GLY A 161 -18.90 0.30 -7.70
CA GLY A 161 -19.45 1.40 -6.92
C GLY A 161 -19.99 2.50 -7.84
N MET A 162 -21.16 3.06 -7.51
CA MET A 162 -21.77 4.18 -8.25
C MET A 162 -22.31 5.22 -7.27
N ALA A 163 -21.51 6.24 -6.97
CA ALA A 163 -21.84 7.32 -6.05
C ALA A 163 -20.84 8.48 -6.20
N GLN A 164 -21.14 9.63 -5.57
CA GLN A 164 -20.17 10.73 -5.39
C GLN A 164 -19.07 10.37 -4.40
N ALA A 165 -19.39 9.54 -3.39
CA ALA A 165 -18.43 8.94 -2.48
C ALA A 165 -18.96 7.56 -2.07
N GLY A 166 -18.05 6.62 -1.82
CA GLY A 166 -18.44 5.26 -1.49
C GLY A 166 -17.28 4.37 -1.08
N GLU A 167 -17.63 3.12 -0.82
CA GLU A 167 -16.68 2.04 -0.55
C GLU A 167 -17.02 0.86 -1.47
N ILE A 168 -16.00 0.30 -2.11
CA ILE A 168 -16.09 -0.95 -2.88
C ILE A 168 -15.39 -2.03 -2.09
N VAL A 169 -16.00 -3.20 -2.00
CA VAL A 169 -15.45 -4.38 -1.34
C VAL A 169 -15.22 -5.47 -2.37
N VAL A 170 -14.02 -6.03 -2.40
CA VAL A 170 -13.65 -7.19 -3.20
C VAL A 170 -13.39 -8.36 -2.26
N ASP A 171 -14.11 -9.46 -2.47
CA ASP A 171 -13.89 -10.73 -1.78
C ASP A 171 -12.65 -11.43 -2.38
N LEU A 172 -11.67 -11.75 -1.52
CA LEU A 172 -10.40 -12.33 -1.97
C LEU A 172 -10.54 -13.78 -2.40
N ALA A 173 -11.41 -14.56 -1.76
CA ALA A 173 -11.62 -15.96 -2.14
C ALA A 173 -12.19 -16.04 -3.56
N ALA A 174 -13.21 -15.22 -3.85
CA ALA A 174 -13.81 -15.13 -5.18
C ALA A 174 -12.81 -14.60 -6.23
N ALA A 175 -12.00 -13.60 -5.87
CA ALA A 175 -10.97 -13.06 -6.76
C ALA A 175 -9.88 -14.11 -7.08
N LEU A 176 -9.42 -14.87 -6.09
CA LEU A 176 -8.43 -15.94 -6.25
C LEU A 176 -8.98 -17.11 -7.07
N GLU A 177 -10.21 -17.55 -6.80
CA GLU A 177 -10.87 -18.59 -7.60
C GLU A 177 -10.97 -18.15 -9.07
N ARG A 178 -11.45 -16.93 -9.32
CA ARG A 178 -11.56 -16.39 -10.68
C ARG A 178 -10.19 -16.28 -11.37
N ALA A 179 -9.15 -15.84 -10.64
CA ALA A 179 -7.79 -15.77 -11.19
C ALA A 179 -7.30 -17.17 -11.62
N ARG A 180 -7.52 -18.20 -10.80
CA ARG A 180 -7.17 -19.59 -11.12
C ARG A 180 -7.95 -20.09 -12.34
N GLU A 181 -9.25 -19.84 -12.41
CA GLU A 181 -10.09 -20.21 -13.56
C GLU A 181 -9.66 -19.53 -14.87
N ALA A 182 -9.24 -18.27 -14.78
CA ALA A 182 -8.75 -17.48 -15.92
C ALA A 182 -7.29 -17.77 -16.28
N GLY A 183 -6.57 -18.57 -15.49
CA GLY A 183 -5.13 -18.83 -15.68
C GLY A 183 -4.24 -17.61 -15.41
N LEU A 184 -4.69 -16.70 -14.55
CA LEU A 184 -3.98 -15.49 -14.15
C LEU A 184 -3.10 -15.73 -12.91
N ALA A 185 -2.14 -14.84 -12.69
CA ALA A 185 -1.26 -14.90 -11.52
C ALA A 185 -2.03 -14.63 -10.22
N THR A 186 -1.74 -15.42 -9.19
CA THR A 186 -2.26 -15.23 -7.83
C THR A 186 -1.23 -14.67 -6.85
N GLU A 187 0.04 -14.54 -7.27
CA GLU A 187 1.11 -13.96 -6.46
C GLU A 187 2.04 -13.06 -7.31
N PRO A 188 2.02 -11.73 -7.12
CA PRO A 188 0.95 -11.01 -6.42
C PRO A 188 -0.37 -11.16 -7.18
N LEU A 189 -1.49 -11.20 -6.46
CA LEU A 189 -2.82 -11.04 -7.04
C LEU A 189 -2.99 -9.57 -7.43
N ARG A 190 -3.44 -9.30 -8.66
CA ARG A 190 -3.50 -7.92 -9.18
C ARG A 190 -4.93 -7.51 -9.49
N LEU A 191 -5.32 -6.38 -8.93
CA LEU A 191 -6.60 -5.73 -9.16
C LEU A 191 -6.40 -4.50 -10.05
N ASP A 192 -7.27 -4.32 -11.04
CA ASP A 192 -7.34 -3.11 -11.87
C ASP A 192 -8.54 -2.27 -11.43
N VAL A 193 -8.28 -1.10 -10.84
CA VAL A 193 -9.29 -0.15 -10.40
C VAL A 193 -9.56 0.79 -11.56
N ARG A 194 -10.75 0.70 -12.17
CA ARG A 194 -11.16 1.52 -13.31
C ARG A 194 -12.24 2.51 -12.92
N ALA A 195 -12.19 3.71 -13.49
CA ALA A 195 -13.25 4.69 -13.36
C ALA A 195 -13.56 5.36 -14.69
N ASP A 196 -14.82 5.73 -14.91
CA ASP A 196 -15.26 6.45 -16.12
C ASP A 196 -14.89 7.94 -16.10
N ARG A 197 -14.43 8.44 -14.95
CA ARG A 197 -13.95 9.79 -14.69
C ARG A 197 -12.80 9.71 -13.69
N PRO A 198 -11.97 10.77 -13.56
CA PRO A 198 -11.03 10.84 -12.44
C PRO A 198 -11.79 10.65 -11.12
N VAL A 199 -11.21 9.92 -10.17
CA VAL A 199 -11.77 9.72 -8.83
C VAL A 199 -10.67 9.92 -7.80
N GLN A 200 -11.02 10.44 -6.62
CA GLN A 200 -10.09 10.57 -5.51
C GLN A 200 -10.18 9.28 -4.70
N VAL A 201 -9.12 8.46 -4.72
CA VAL A 201 -9.03 7.28 -3.87
C VAL A 201 -8.46 7.73 -2.53
N GLU A 202 -9.25 7.59 -1.48
CA GLU A 202 -8.94 8.07 -0.12
C GLU A 202 -8.28 6.97 0.72
N ARG A 203 -8.64 5.72 0.47
CA ARG A 203 -8.16 4.58 1.25
C ARG A 203 -8.29 3.27 0.48
N ILE A 204 -7.29 2.41 0.63
CA ILE A 204 -7.32 1.01 0.21
C ILE A 204 -6.83 0.19 1.40
N SER A 205 -7.69 -0.67 1.94
CA SER A 205 -7.34 -1.54 3.07
C SER A 205 -7.49 -3.01 2.70
N LEU A 206 -6.69 -3.84 3.37
CA LEU A 206 -6.76 -5.29 3.30
C LEU A 206 -7.18 -5.81 4.67
N ASP A 207 -8.30 -6.51 4.72
CA ASP A 207 -8.81 -7.17 5.92
C ASP A 207 -8.74 -8.70 5.70
N ALA A 208 -7.67 -9.31 6.18
CA ALA A 208 -7.43 -10.75 6.03
C ALA A 208 -8.34 -11.62 6.95
N ASP A 209 -8.93 -11.01 7.98
CA ASP A 209 -9.79 -11.68 8.95
C ASP A 209 -11.29 -11.51 8.64
N ALA A 210 -11.62 -10.73 7.61
CA ALA A 210 -13.00 -10.56 7.16
C ALA A 210 -13.63 -11.91 6.74
N PRO A 211 -14.90 -12.15 7.11
CA PRO A 211 -15.61 -13.39 6.85
C PRO A 211 -15.84 -13.67 5.36
#